data_AF-A0A1Y1YFN0-F1
#
_entry.id   AF-A0A1Y1YFN0-F1
#
_cell.length_a   1.000
_cell.length_b   1.000
_cell.length_c   1.000
_cell.angle_alpha   90.00
_cell.angle_beta   90.00
_cell.angle_gamma   90.00
#
_symmetry.space_group_name_H-M   'P 1'
#
loop_
_entity.id
_entity.type
_entity.pdbx_description
1 polymer ?
#
loop_
_entity_poly.entity_id
_entity_poly.type
_entity_poly.pdbx_seq_one_letter_code
_entity_poly.pdbx_strand_id
1 'polypeptide(L)'
;LVNIMSRTINHLFECGDNSTIAAQDPGKNLPRLDDFISRLHRRGNLTLVNLLTALLFLIRLKELRPSCKGSYGSGHRLFLASLVLANKYLQDGAYHNKTWYKVVEGLYSLHEINQMERELLGLLNYELCV
;
A
#
# COMPACT_ATOMS: atom_id res chain seq x y z
N LEU A 1 14.24 -7.85 0.77
CA LEU A 1 13.11 -7.41 -0.09
C LEU A 1 12.36 -6.21 0.47
N VAL A 2 11.87 -6.26 1.72
CA VAL A 2 11.09 -5.15 2.32
C VAL A 2 11.76 -3.78 2.17
N ASN A 3 13.06 -3.69 2.49
CA ASN A 3 13.82 -2.43 2.33
C ASN A 3 13.87 -1.94 0.88
N ILE A 4 13.92 -2.87 -0.09
CA ILE A 4 13.90 -2.52 -1.51
C ILE A 4 12.53 -1.94 -1.86
N MET A 5 11.45 -2.60 -1.46
CA MET A 5 10.09 -2.11 -1.71
C MET A 5 9.87 -0.71 -1.12
N SER A 6 10.26 -0.50 0.14
CA SER A 6 10.16 0.82 0.77
C SER A 6 10.93 1.89 0.00
N ARG A 7 12.16 1.61 -0.43
CA ARG A 7 12.98 2.54 -1.23
C ARG A 7 12.36 2.80 -2.60
N THR A 8 11.90 1.76 -3.28
CA THR A 8 11.26 1.88 -4.60
C THR A 8 9.98 2.71 -4.50
N ILE A 9 9.13 2.49 -3.50
CA ILE A 9 7.91 3.29 -3.31
C ILE A 9 8.23 4.76 -3.09
N ASN A 10 9.19 5.07 -2.22
CA ASN A 10 9.61 6.45 -1.98
C ASN A 10 10.23 7.08 -3.23
N HIS A 11 11.02 6.33 -4.00
CA HIS A 11 11.59 6.79 -5.26
C HIS A 11 10.52 7.03 -6.34
N LEU A 12 9.52 6.16 -6.45
CA LEU A 12 8.47 6.29 -7.47
C LEU A 12 7.51 7.46 -7.19
N PHE A 13 7.16 7.68 -5.93
CA PHE A 13 6.09 8.62 -5.58
C PHE A 13 6.56 9.85 -4.81
N GLU A 14 7.85 9.96 -4.45
CA GLU A 14 8.39 11.10 -3.68
C GLU A 14 7.59 11.34 -2.38
N CYS A 15 7.15 10.27 -1.72
CA CYS A 15 6.35 10.37 -0.49
C CYS A 15 7.13 11.17 0.58
N GLY A 16 6.59 12.34 0.97
CA GLY A 16 7.25 13.24 1.92
C GLY A 16 7.59 12.60 3.28
N ASP A 17 8.63 13.12 3.93
CA ASP A 17 9.12 12.64 5.24
C ASP A 17 8.34 13.25 6.43
N ASN A 18 8.58 12.70 7.63
CA ASN A 18 8.06 13.16 8.92
C ASN A 18 8.16 14.70 9.14
N SER A 19 9.03 15.41 8.45
CA SER A 19 9.12 16.88 8.53
C SER A 19 7.83 17.61 8.10
N THR A 20 6.93 16.94 7.35
CA THR A 20 5.65 17.50 6.87
C THR A 20 4.45 17.20 7.79
N ILE A 21 4.69 16.66 8.99
CA ILE A 21 3.71 16.18 10.00
C ILE A 21 2.54 17.15 10.29
N ALA A 22 2.67 18.46 10.12
CA ALA A 22 1.69 19.41 10.66
C ALA A 22 0.44 19.64 9.79
N ALA A 23 0.40 19.23 8.52
CA ALA A 23 -0.63 19.72 7.59
C ALA A 23 -1.84 18.80 7.34
N GLN A 24 -1.77 17.49 7.63
CA GLN A 24 -2.82 16.54 7.18
C GLN A 24 -3.41 15.60 8.25
N ASP A 25 -2.68 15.19 9.29
CA ASP A 25 -3.26 14.41 10.41
C ASP A 25 -2.33 14.40 11.65
N PRO A 26 -2.47 15.35 12.60
CA PRO A 26 -1.55 15.52 13.73
C PRO A 26 -1.60 14.40 14.79
N GLY A 27 -2.47 13.39 14.65
CA GLY A 27 -2.67 12.32 15.64
C GLY A 27 -2.16 10.93 15.27
N LYS A 28 -1.85 10.65 13.99
CA LYS A 28 -1.40 9.32 13.55
C LYS A 28 0.13 9.24 13.48
N ASN A 29 0.74 8.67 14.53
CA ASN A 29 2.14 8.27 14.52
C ASN A 29 2.33 7.05 13.59
N LEU A 30 2.60 7.32 12.31
CA LEU A 30 2.90 6.26 11.34
C LEU A 30 4.30 5.68 11.62
N PRO A 31 4.45 4.34 11.61
CA PRO A 31 5.76 3.72 11.67
C PRO A 31 6.53 4.00 10.38
N ARG A 32 7.84 3.72 10.36
CA ARG A 32 8.61 3.76 9.11
C ARG A 32 8.03 2.80 8.09
N LEU A 33 8.15 3.13 6.80
CA LEU A 33 7.50 2.37 5.73
C LEU A 33 8.02 0.92 5.63
N ASP A 34 9.31 0.72 5.83
CA ASP A 34 9.94 -0.61 5.93
C ASP A 34 9.41 -1.43 7.12
N ASP A 35 9.24 -0.80 8.30
CA ASP A 35 8.63 -1.45 9.46
C ASP A 35 7.16 -1.81 9.20
N PHE A 36 6.44 -0.93 8.51
CA PHE A 36 5.05 -1.16 8.13
C PHE A 36 4.92 -2.35 7.16
N ILE A 37 5.70 -2.36 6.08
CA ILE A 37 5.75 -3.45 5.11
C ILE A 37 6.12 -4.76 5.80
N SER A 38 7.12 -4.74 6.68
CA SER A 38 7.56 -5.93 7.43
C SER A 38 6.45 -6.50 8.31
N ARG A 39 5.69 -5.64 8.99
CA ARG A 39 4.54 -6.04 9.81
C ARG A 39 3.43 -6.67 8.96
N LEU A 40 3.08 -6.04 7.84
CA LEU A 40 2.03 -6.55 6.95
C LEU A 40 2.40 -7.90 6.34
N HIS A 41 3.65 -8.04 5.86
CA HIS A 41 4.13 -9.30 5.30
C HIS A 41 4.06 -10.44 6.34
N ARG A 42 4.58 -10.21 7.55
CA ARG A 42 4.61 -11.21 8.61
C ARG A 42 3.21 -11.61 9.09
N ARG A 43 2.31 -10.64 9.26
CA ARG A 43 0.96 -10.89 9.80
C ARG A 43 -0.05 -11.33 8.76
N GLY A 44 0.12 -10.89 7.52
CA GLY A 44 -0.70 -11.32 6.40
C GLY A 44 -0.35 -12.72 5.90
N ASN A 45 0.71 -13.36 6.41
CA ASN A 45 1.20 -14.67 5.94
C ASN A 45 1.32 -14.72 4.40
N LEU A 46 1.89 -13.66 3.83
CA LEU A 46 1.92 -13.46 2.38
C LEU A 46 3.16 -14.07 1.77
N THR A 47 3.04 -14.52 0.53
CA THR A 47 4.18 -15.05 -0.21
C THR A 47 5.00 -13.92 -0.82
N LEU A 48 6.20 -14.26 -1.27
CA LEU A 48 7.03 -13.37 -2.09
C LEU A 48 6.27 -12.86 -3.33
N VAL A 49 5.46 -13.72 -3.96
CA VAL A 49 4.70 -13.38 -5.16
C VAL A 49 3.71 -12.25 -4.86
N ASN A 50 3.02 -12.28 -3.72
CA ASN A 50 2.12 -11.19 -3.31
C ASN A 50 2.84 -9.84 -3.21
N LEU A 51 4.05 -9.83 -2.65
CA LEU A 51 4.85 -8.61 -2.52
C LEU A 51 5.30 -8.09 -3.89
N LEU A 52 5.76 -8.97 -4.77
CA LEU A 52 6.21 -8.59 -6.11
C LEU A 52 5.05 -8.08 -6.98
N THR A 53 3.89 -8.75 -6.94
CA THR A 53 2.68 -8.29 -7.63
C THR A 53 2.19 -6.94 -7.09
N ALA A 54 2.24 -6.72 -5.77
CA ALA A 54 1.92 -5.42 -5.19
C ALA A 54 2.87 -4.32 -5.68
N LEU A 55 4.16 -4.61 -5.81
CA LEU A 55 5.14 -3.66 -6.37
C LEU A 55 4.90 -3.40 -7.86
N LEU A 56 4.59 -4.45 -8.63
CA LEU A 56 4.25 -4.35 -10.05
C LEU A 56 3.05 -3.42 -10.28
N PHE A 57 1.99 -3.55 -9.47
CA PHE A 57 0.84 -2.64 -9.54
C PHE A 57 1.24 -1.19 -9.27
N LEU A 58 2.15 -0.94 -8.34
CA LEU A 58 2.63 0.43 -8.08
C LEU A 58 3.52 0.97 -9.21
N ILE A 59 4.34 0.13 -9.84
CA ILE A 59 5.12 0.51 -11.02
C ILE A 59 4.18 0.89 -12.17
N ARG A 60 3.18 0.05 -12.46
CA ARG A 60 2.16 0.32 -13.48
C ARG A 60 1.37 1.59 -13.20
N LEU A 61 1.00 1.82 -11.94
CA LEU A 61 0.37 3.08 -11.54
C LEU A 61 1.24 4.28 -11.92
N LYS A 62 2.56 4.20 -11.68
CA LYS A 62 3.48 5.30 -12.01
C LYS A 62 3.64 5.48 -13.52
N GLU A 63 3.61 4.40 -14.30
CA GLU A 63 3.64 4.45 -15.77
C GLU A 63 2.36 5.10 -16.33
N LEU A 64 1.19 4.73 -15.81
CA LEU A 64 -0.10 5.31 -16.20
C LEU A 64 -0.25 6.77 -15.74
N ARG A 65 0.34 7.12 -14.59
CA ARG A 65 0.24 8.44 -13.97
C ARG A 65 1.63 8.99 -13.58
N PRO A 66 2.48 9.42 -14.54
CA PRO A 66 3.85 9.85 -14.26
C PRO A 66 3.95 11.04 -13.31
N SER A 67 2.97 11.96 -13.36
CA SER A 67 2.88 13.13 -12.50
C SER A 67 2.40 12.84 -11.08
N CYS A 68 1.98 11.60 -10.78
CA CYS A 68 1.51 11.24 -9.44
C CYS A 68 2.66 11.34 -8.43
N LYS A 69 2.43 12.16 -7.41
CA LYS A 69 3.31 12.32 -6.25
C LYS A 69 2.50 12.09 -4.98
N GLY A 70 3.11 11.45 -4.00
CA GLY A 70 2.53 11.19 -2.70
C GLY A 70 2.85 12.29 -1.69
N SER A 71 1.97 12.50 -0.72
CA SER A 71 2.28 13.21 0.51
C SER A 71 2.73 12.24 1.61
N TYR A 72 3.09 12.76 2.79
CA TYR A 72 3.37 11.94 3.95
C TYR A 72 2.25 10.91 4.22
N GLY A 73 2.65 9.65 4.48
CA GLY A 73 1.73 8.53 4.68
C GLY A 73 1.09 7.96 3.40
N SER A 74 1.24 8.62 2.24
CA SER A 74 0.75 8.08 0.97
C SER A 74 1.43 6.76 0.61
N GLY A 75 2.72 6.60 0.92
CA GLY A 75 3.46 5.36 0.69
C GLY A 75 2.84 4.16 1.43
N HIS A 76 2.41 4.35 2.68
CA HIS A 76 1.74 3.31 3.47
C HIS A 76 0.38 2.95 2.89
N ARG A 77 -0.40 3.96 2.48
CA ARG A 77 -1.72 3.77 1.86
C ARG A 77 -1.62 3.05 0.53
N LEU A 78 -0.72 3.51 -0.34
CA LEU A 78 -0.43 2.91 -1.65
C LEU A 78 0.03 1.46 -1.49
N PHE A 79 0.95 1.20 -0.56
CA PHE A 79 1.43 -0.16 -0.31
C PHE A 79 0.33 -1.08 0.23
N LEU A 80 -0.47 -0.61 1.19
CA LEU A 80 -1.57 -1.41 1.74
C LEU A 80 -2.60 -1.73 0.65
N ALA A 81 -3.01 -0.73 -0.13
CA ALA A 81 -3.95 -0.91 -1.23
C ALA A 81 -3.43 -1.91 -2.26
N SER A 82 -2.17 -1.79 -2.70
CA SER A 82 -1.59 -2.68 -3.70
C SER A 82 -1.42 -4.10 -3.17
N LEU A 83 -1.12 -4.25 -1.89
CA LEU A 83 -1.02 -5.55 -1.22
C LEU A 83 -2.37 -6.26 -1.11
N VAL A 84 -3.44 -5.52 -0.76
CA VAL A 84 -4.82 -6.04 -0.73
C VAL A 84 -5.23 -6.51 -2.12
N LEU A 85 -5.01 -5.69 -3.15
CA LEU A 85 -5.31 -6.05 -4.54
C LEU A 85 -4.51 -7.27 -4.99
N ALA A 86 -3.21 -7.31 -4.71
CA ALA A 86 -2.35 -8.43 -5.08
C ALA A 86 -2.79 -9.75 -4.39
N ASN A 87 -3.22 -9.69 -3.13
CA ASN A 87 -3.76 -10.86 -2.45
C ASN A 87 -5.04 -11.37 -3.10
N LYS A 88 -5.97 -10.47 -3.43
CA LYS A 88 -7.23 -10.81 -4.12
C LYS A 88 -7.04 -11.29 -5.55
N TYR A 89 -6.02 -10.80 -6.23
CA TYR A 89 -5.69 -11.24 -7.58
C TYR A 89 -5.09 -12.66 -7.62
N LEU A 90 -4.26 -12.99 -6.62
CA LEU A 90 -3.47 -14.25 -6.63
C LEU A 90 -4.14 -15.43 -5.94
N GLN A 91 -5.12 -15.20 -5.06
CA GLN A 91 -5.69 -16.25 -4.20
C GLN A 91 -7.20 -16.37 -4.39
N ASP A 92 -7.68 -17.58 -4.72
CA ASP A 92 -9.11 -17.88 -4.82
C ASP A 92 -9.86 -17.68 -3.49
N GLY A 93 -9.16 -17.93 -2.37
CA GLY A 93 -9.64 -17.72 -0.99
C GLY A 93 -9.07 -16.46 -0.33
N ALA A 94 -8.92 -15.37 -1.09
CA ALA A 94 -8.26 -14.16 -0.60
C ALA A 94 -8.91 -13.54 0.65
N TYR A 95 -8.10 -12.78 1.38
CA TYR A 95 -8.56 -12.09 2.58
C TYR A 95 -9.49 -10.92 2.24
N HIS A 96 -10.64 -10.92 2.91
CA HIS A 96 -11.55 -9.77 2.93
C HIS A 96 -10.91 -8.56 3.61
N ASN A 97 -11.36 -7.35 3.28
CA ASN A 97 -10.84 -6.10 3.88
C ASN A 97 -10.99 -6.07 5.42
N LYS A 98 -11.96 -6.80 5.98
CA LYS A 98 -12.11 -7.00 7.43
C LYS A 98 -10.89 -7.68 8.07
N THR A 99 -10.21 -8.57 7.35
CA THR A 99 -8.97 -9.21 7.83
C THR A 99 -7.83 -8.21 7.81
N TRP A 100 -7.67 -7.45 6.73
CA TRP A 100 -6.66 -6.39 6.62
C TRP A 100 -6.83 -5.30 7.69
N TYR A 101 -8.08 -4.93 8.02
CA TYR A 101 -8.41 -4.05 9.14
C TYR A 101 -7.83 -4.55 10.48
N LYS A 102 -7.90 -5.85 10.75
CA LYS A 102 -7.29 -6.44 11.95
C LYS A 102 -5.76 -6.44 11.87
N VAL A 103 -5.21 -6.71 10.69
CA VAL A 103 -3.75 -6.78 10.47
C VAL A 103 -3.06 -5.43 10.67
N VAL A 104 -3.70 -4.32 10.29
CA VAL A 104 -3.16 -2.95 10.43
C VAL A 104 -3.28 -2.36 11.85
N GLU A 105 -3.90 -3.08 12.80
CA GLU A 105 -4.01 -2.69 14.22
C GLU A 105 -4.46 -1.24 14.46
N GLY A 106 -5.59 -0.85 13.86
CA GLY A 106 -6.19 0.46 14.12
C GLY A 106 -5.49 1.64 13.44
N LEU A 107 -4.43 1.42 12.65
CA LEU A 107 -3.82 2.48 11.82
C LEU A 107 -4.81 3.03 10.78
N TYR A 108 -5.70 2.18 10.26
CA TYR A 108 -6.74 2.54 9.32
C TYR A 108 -8.06 1.88 9.71
N SER A 109 -9.15 2.62 9.57
CA SER A 109 -10.50 2.11 9.66
C SER A 109 -10.82 1.19 8.47
N LEU A 110 -11.82 0.31 8.63
CA LEU A 110 -12.29 -0.52 7.53
C LEU A 110 -12.77 0.31 6.33
N HIS A 111 -13.36 1.48 6.59
CA HIS A 111 -13.80 2.39 5.54
C HIS A 111 -12.63 2.92 4.73
N GLU A 112 -11.56 3.39 5.40
CA GLU A 112 -10.33 3.83 4.74
C GLU A 112 -9.74 2.71 3.87
N ILE A 113 -9.69 1.47 4.37
CA ILE A 113 -9.16 0.34 3.59
C ILE A 113 -9.99 0.06 2.33
N ASN A 114 -11.32 0.06 2.46
CA ASN A 114 -12.22 -0.09 1.31
C ASN A 114 -12.05 1.06 0.30
N GLN A 115 -11.82 2.28 0.78
CA GLN A 115 -11.59 3.44 -0.09
C GLN A 115 -10.26 3.32 -0.82
N MET A 116 -9.17 3.05 -0.08
CA MET A 116 -7.83 2.87 -0.63
C MET A 116 -7.78 1.79 -1.73
N GLU A 117 -8.45 0.65 -1.51
CA GLU A 117 -8.55 -0.40 -2.52
C GLU A 117 -9.26 0.08 -3.80
N ARG A 118 -10.45 0.68 -3.66
CA ARG A 118 -11.26 1.14 -4.80
C ARG A 118 -10.55 2.25 -5.59
N GLU A 119 -9.92 3.19 -4.89
CA GLU A 119 -9.16 4.26 -5.50
C GLU A 119 -7.99 3.72 -6.33
N LEU A 120 -7.18 2.82 -5.75
CA LEU A 120 -6.05 2.24 -6.49
C LEU A 120 -6.52 1.43 -7.70
N LEU A 121 -7.60 0.65 -7.56
CA LEU A 121 -8.16 -0.13 -8.66
C LEU A 121 -8.65 0.77 -9.81
N GLY A 122 -9.31 1.89 -9.46
CA GLY A 122 -9.71 2.90 -10.43
C GLY A 122 -8.53 3.60 -11.10
N LEU A 123 -7.47 3.91 -10.34
CA LEU A 123 -6.25 4.53 -10.88
C LEU A 123 -5.50 3.60 -11.85
N LEU A 124 -5.62 2.28 -11.67
CA LEU A 124 -5.08 1.25 -12.55
C LEU A 124 -5.99 0.92 -13.74
N ASN A 125 -7.14 1.60 -13.89
CA ASN A 125 -8.16 1.26 -14.89
C ASN A 125 -8.56 -0.23 -14.87
N TYR A 126 -8.49 -0.89 -13.72
CA TYR A 126 -8.74 -2.33 -13.55
C TYR A 126 -7.81 -3.26 -14.37
N GLU A 127 -6.68 -2.76 -14.89
CA GLU A 127 -5.70 -3.54 -15.66
C GLU A 127 -4.73 -4.32 -14.75
N LEU A 128 -5.25 -5.39 -14.13
CA LEU A 128 -4.51 -6.19 -13.16
C LEU A 128 -3.78 -7.40 -13.75
N CYS A 129 -3.97 -7.73 -15.04
CA CYS A 129 -3.35 -8.90 -15.67
C CYS A 129 -1.83 -8.84 -15.56
N VAL A 130 -1.24 -9.78 -14.82
CA VAL A 130 0.22 -9.89 -14.61
C VAL A 130 0.88 -10.55 -15.82
#